data_AF-A0A969QF84-F1
#
_entry.id   AF-A0A969QF84-F1
#
_cell.length_a   1.000
_cell.length_b   1.000
_cell.length_c   1.000
_cell.angle_alpha   90.00
_cell.angle_beta   90.00
_cell.angle_gamma   90.00
#
_symmetry.space_group_name_H-M   'P 1'
#
loop_
_entity.id
_entity.type
_entity.pdbx_description
1 polymer ?
#
loop_
_entity_poly.entity_id
_entity_poly.type
_entity_poly.pdbx_seq_one_letter_code
_entity_poly.pdbx_strand_id
1 'polypeptide(L)'
;MKAEIKIVALAVAGILGLGANLASAIPVANPQGDYPIPPPRARGNRQVNWVVVDSDPKGLNCRMAQRFRSISVDGIDAPAELFERNKHNVSQWPVVTTFRRGQRLEAVTGNNANQIVITDTQGKPWLPVLTDKGNCFVRANSRFIKPIRENSTTLKPLE
;
A
#
# COMPACT_ATOMS: atom_id res chain seq x y z
N MET A 1 -10.07 49.51 51.83
CA MET A 1 -10.50 48.37 50.99
C MET A 1 -9.24 47.62 50.54
N LYS A 2 -9.32 46.29 50.57
CA LYS A 2 -8.25 45.30 50.34
C LYS A 2 -7.66 45.37 48.93
N ALA A 3 -6.38 45.02 48.80
CA ALA A 3 -5.92 43.99 47.86
C ALA A 3 -4.50 43.54 48.23
N GLU A 4 -4.38 42.33 48.81
CA GLU A 4 -3.12 41.58 48.79
C GLU A 4 -3.00 40.89 47.43
N ILE A 5 -1.88 41.11 46.74
CA ILE A 5 -1.57 40.44 45.48
C ILE A 5 -0.74 39.20 45.82
N LYS A 6 -1.39 38.03 45.80
CA LYS A 6 -0.70 36.74 45.87
C LYS A 6 -0.22 36.35 44.47
N ILE A 7 1.10 36.40 44.26
CA ILE A 7 1.75 35.89 43.06
C ILE A 7 1.79 34.36 43.19
N VAL A 8 0.92 33.67 42.43
CA VAL A 8 0.98 32.22 42.29
C VAL A 8 1.90 31.90 41.12
N ALA A 9 3.10 31.42 41.42
CA ALA A 9 4.03 30.88 40.43
C ALA A 9 3.51 29.52 39.94
N LEU A 10 3.05 29.47 38.69
CA LEU A 10 2.72 28.22 37.98
C LEU A 10 3.88 27.90 37.03
N ALA A 11 4.80 27.07 37.50
CA ALA A 11 5.82 26.47 36.65
C ALA A 11 5.17 25.40 35.76
N VAL A 12 4.86 25.75 34.52
CA VAL A 12 4.43 24.78 33.50
C VAL A 12 5.68 24.17 32.88
N ALA A 13 6.21 23.13 33.53
CA ALA A 13 7.21 22.26 32.92
C ALA A 13 6.50 21.25 32.00
N GLY A 14 6.06 21.73 30.83
CA GLY A 14 5.51 20.89 29.77
C GLY A 14 6.61 20.47 28.80
N ILE A 15 7.41 19.46 29.16
CA ILE A 15 8.24 18.76 28.15
C ILE A 15 7.30 17.85 27.37
N LEU A 16 6.64 18.41 26.35
CA LEU A 16 6.04 17.63 25.28
C LEU A 16 7.18 17.21 24.35
N GLY A 17 7.87 16.14 24.72
CA GLY A 17 8.66 15.35 23.80
C GLY A 17 7.74 14.71 22.77
N LEU A 18 7.33 15.46 21.75
CA LEU A 18 6.78 14.91 20.53
C LEU A 18 7.92 14.26 19.74
N GLY A 19 8.37 13.11 20.23
CA GLY A 19 9.06 12.14 19.40
C GLY A 19 8.06 11.64 18.36
N ALA A 20 7.94 12.35 17.24
CA ALA A 20 7.28 11.82 16.07
C ALA A 20 8.12 10.62 15.60
N ASN A 21 7.72 9.42 16.04
CA ASN A 21 8.22 8.19 15.47
C ASN A 21 7.74 8.18 14.01
N LEU A 22 8.57 8.70 13.10
CA LEU A 22 8.43 8.58 11.65
C LEU A 22 8.76 7.13 11.22
N ALA A 23 8.19 6.15 11.91
CA ALA A 23 8.18 4.79 11.42
C ALA A 23 7.33 4.79 10.16
N SER A 24 7.90 4.35 9.03
CA SER A 24 7.13 3.98 7.84
C SER A 24 6.00 3.06 8.30
N ALA A 25 4.76 3.56 8.29
CA ALA A 25 3.65 2.83 8.86
C ALA A 25 3.29 1.70 7.88
N ILE A 26 3.64 0.48 8.26
CA ILE A 26 3.25 -0.74 7.53
C ILE A 26 1.75 -0.68 7.24
N PRO A 27 1.30 -0.93 6.00
CA PRO A 27 -0.11 -0.86 5.65
C PRO A 27 -0.98 -1.74 6.57
N VAL A 28 -2.04 -1.13 7.10
CA VAL A 28 -3.01 -1.81 7.96
C VAL A 28 -4.28 -2.06 7.15
N ALA A 29 -4.76 -3.30 7.18
CA ALA A 29 -6.01 -3.68 6.55
C ALA A 29 -7.21 -3.12 7.34
N ASN A 30 -8.28 -2.77 6.63
CA ASN A 30 -9.55 -2.38 7.23
C ASN A 30 -10.31 -3.61 7.80
N PRO A 31 -11.48 -3.45 8.43
CA PRO A 31 -12.25 -4.58 8.99
C PRO A 31 -12.66 -5.65 7.98
N GLN A 32 -12.72 -5.32 6.68
CA GLN A 32 -13.00 -6.27 5.60
C GLN A 32 -11.73 -6.99 5.10
N GLY A 33 -10.58 -6.70 5.72
CA GLY A 33 -9.27 -7.20 5.33
C GLY A 33 -8.63 -6.45 4.17
N ASP A 34 -9.26 -5.40 3.65
CA ASP A 34 -8.75 -4.67 2.49
C ASP A 34 -7.66 -3.67 2.86
N TYR A 35 -6.62 -3.60 2.03
CA TYR A 35 -5.61 -2.54 2.10
C TYR A 35 -6.08 -1.37 1.21
N PRO A 36 -6.66 -0.30 1.77
CA PRO A 36 -7.24 0.77 0.97
C PRO A 36 -6.16 1.62 0.29
N ILE A 37 -6.59 2.39 -0.73
CA ILE A 37 -5.74 3.41 -1.33
C ILE A 37 -5.37 4.43 -0.25
N PRO A 38 -4.07 4.70 0.00
CA PRO A 38 -3.68 5.74 0.94
C PRO A 38 -4.25 7.10 0.53
N PRO A 39 -4.62 7.97 1.49
CA PRO A 39 -5.07 9.31 1.15
C PRO A 39 -3.95 10.09 0.44
N PRO A 40 -4.26 11.00 -0.50
CA PRO A 40 -3.26 11.70 -1.31
C PRO A 40 -2.19 12.47 -0.53
N ARG A 41 -2.44 12.77 0.75
CA ARG A 41 -1.52 13.48 1.65
C ARG A 41 -0.55 12.56 2.40
N ALA A 42 -0.75 11.24 2.36
CA ALA A 42 0.09 10.24 3.01
C ALA A 42 1.36 9.94 2.19
N ARG A 43 2.20 10.96 1.97
CA ARG A 43 3.53 10.78 1.37
C ARG A 43 4.35 9.83 2.25
N GLY A 44 5.15 8.97 1.62
CA GLY A 44 6.01 8.03 2.34
C GLY A 44 5.32 6.76 2.82
N ASN A 45 4.03 6.54 2.52
CA ASN A 45 3.35 5.26 2.73
C ASN A 45 3.68 4.27 1.61
N ARG A 46 4.97 4.15 1.26
CA ARG A 46 5.46 3.20 0.28
C ARG A 46 5.65 1.86 0.98
N GLN A 47 5.04 0.81 0.44
CA GLN A 47 5.29 -0.55 0.89
C GLN A 47 5.64 -1.42 -0.32
N VAL A 48 6.93 -1.72 -0.47
CA VAL A 48 7.43 -2.47 -1.63
C VAL A 48 7.24 -3.97 -1.43
N ASN A 49 7.59 -4.49 -0.25
CA ASN A 49 7.69 -5.92 -0.04
C ASN A 49 6.42 -6.50 0.57
N TRP A 50 5.89 -7.55 -0.06
CA TRP A 50 4.72 -8.28 0.39
C TRP A 50 4.97 -9.79 0.34
N VAL A 51 4.25 -10.55 1.14
CA VAL A 51 4.26 -12.02 1.10
C VAL A 51 2.87 -12.53 0.76
N VAL A 52 2.80 -13.56 -0.10
CA VAL A 52 1.56 -14.25 -0.40
C VAL A 52 1.14 -15.11 0.78
N VAL A 53 -0.07 -14.88 1.28
CA VAL A 53 -0.71 -15.67 2.35
C VAL A 53 -2.04 -16.28 1.91
N ASP A 54 -2.30 -16.33 0.60
CA ASP A 54 -3.44 -17.04 0.04
C ASP A 54 -3.41 -18.53 0.45
N SER A 55 -4.58 -19.06 0.81
CA SER A 55 -4.77 -20.46 1.20
C SER A 55 -5.15 -21.35 0.02
N ASP A 56 -5.52 -20.79 -1.13
CA ASP A 56 -5.83 -21.57 -2.33
C ASP A 56 -4.58 -22.38 -2.77
N PRO A 57 -4.67 -23.72 -2.89
CA PRO A 57 -3.57 -24.55 -3.35
C PRO A 57 -3.11 -24.24 -4.78
N LYS A 58 -3.95 -23.58 -5.60
CA LYS A 58 -3.59 -23.11 -6.95
C LYS A 58 -2.78 -21.80 -6.91
N GLY A 59 -2.67 -21.17 -5.75
CA GLY A 59 -1.94 -19.92 -5.55
C GLY A 59 -2.76 -18.67 -5.85
N LEU A 60 -2.15 -17.53 -5.53
CA LEU A 60 -2.75 -16.22 -5.73
C LEU A 60 -2.71 -15.81 -7.21
N ASN A 61 -3.87 -15.59 -7.80
CA ASN A 61 -3.98 -15.09 -9.16
C ASN A 61 -3.45 -13.66 -9.30
N CYS A 62 -2.62 -13.42 -10.31
CA CYS A 62 -2.22 -12.10 -10.76
C CYS A 62 -2.80 -11.80 -12.14
N ARG A 63 -3.48 -10.66 -12.29
CA ARG A 63 -4.35 -10.38 -13.44
C ARG A 63 -3.95 -9.10 -14.15
N MET A 64 -4.05 -9.09 -15.48
CA MET A 64 -3.86 -7.90 -16.29
C MET A 64 -4.73 -7.99 -17.54
N ALA A 65 -5.43 -6.89 -17.87
CA ALA A 65 -6.16 -6.80 -19.13
C ALA A 65 -5.20 -6.94 -20.31
N GLN A 66 -5.63 -7.64 -21.36
CA GLN A 66 -4.79 -7.91 -22.54
C GLN A 66 -4.17 -6.62 -23.13
N ARG A 67 -4.96 -5.55 -23.22
CA ARG A 67 -4.53 -4.24 -23.75
C ARG A 67 -3.46 -3.52 -22.92
N PHE A 68 -3.23 -3.93 -21.67
CA PHE A 68 -2.25 -3.31 -20.76
C PHE A 68 -1.03 -4.18 -20.48
N ARG A 69 -0.93 -5.39 -21.08
CA ARG A 69 0.15 -6.34 -20.77
C ARG A 69 1.56 -5.88 -21.11
N SER A 70 1.72 -4.91 -22.02
CA SER A 70 3.02 -4.39 -22.45
C SER A 70 3.36 -3.02 -21.84
N ILE A 71 2.57 -2.56 -20.87
CA ILE A 71 2.70 -1.23 -20.27
C ILE A 71 3.31 -1.39 -18.88
N SER A 72 4.33 -0.59 -18.56
CA SER A 72 4.79 -0.48 -17.17
C SER A 72 3.83 0.40 -16.38
N VAL A 73 3.28 -0.12 -15.27
CA VAL A 73 2.29 0.59 -14.44
C VAL A 73 2.86 1.86 -13.76
N ASP A 74 4.17 1.98 -13.62
CA ASP A 74 4.85 3.20 -13.15
C ASP A 74 5.48 4.04 -14.28
N GLY A 75 5.34 3.60 -15.52
CA GLY A 75 5.92 4.27 -16.68
C GLY A 75 5.20 5.56 -17.05
N ILE A 76 5.91 6.47 -17.73
CA ILE A 76 5.35 7.72 -18.28
C ILE A 76 4.20 7.41 -19.25
N ASP A 77 4.28 6.29 -19.97
CA ASP A 77 3.29 5.85 -20.94
C ASP A 77 2.11 5.08 -20.33
N ALA A 78 2.04 4.97 -18.99
CA ALA A 78 0.92 4.31 -18.33
C ALA A 78 -0.38 5.12 -18.57
N PRO A 79 -1.39 4.55 -19.24
CA PRO A 79 -2.57 5.31 -19.64
C PRO A 79 -3.38 5.67 -18.39
N ALA A 80 -3.84 6.93 -18.32
CA ALA A 80 -4.64 7.42 -17.19
C ALA A 80 -5.87 6.54 -16.91
N GLU A 81 -6.47 5.97 -17.96
CA GLU A 81 -7.59 5.03 -17.87
C GLU A 81 -7.31 3.90 -16.88
N LEU A 82 -6.08 3.34 -16.84
CA LEU A 82 -5.70 2.24 -15.94
C LEU A 82 -5.91 2.59 -14.45
N PHE A 83 -5.77 3.87 -14.09
CA PHE A 83 -5.86 4.35 -12.72
C PHE A 83 -7.22 4.96 -12.38
N GLU A 84 -8.15 5.04 -13.34
CA GLU A 84 -9.49 5.52 -13.07
C GLU A 84 -10.19 4.63 -12.03
N ARG A 85 -10.65 5.27 -10.95
CA ARG A 85 -11.29 4.57 -9.84
C ARG A 85 -12.61 3.95 -10.27
N ASN A 86 -12.84 2.71 -9.87
CA ASN A 86 -14.08 1.98 -10.07
C ASN A 86 -14.48 1.79 -11.55
N LYS A 87 -13.53 1.85 -12.50
CA LYS A 87 -13.80 1.64 -13.93
C LYS A 87 -13.49 0.25 -14.43
N HIS A 88 -12.61 -0.47 -13.74
CA HIS A 88 -12.13 -1.79 -14.16
C HIS A 88 -12.83 -2.89 -13.40
N ASN A 89 -13.11 -4.04 -14.03
CA ASN A 89 -13.45 -5.26 -13.32
C ASN A 89 -12.25 -6.22 -13.32
N VAL A 90 -11.27 -5.92 -12.46
CA VAL A 90 -9.98 -6.62 -12.42
C VAL A 90 -10.15 -8.12 -12.15
N SER A 91 -11.18 -8.52 -11.39
CA SER A 91 -11.48 -9.93 -11.12
C SER A 91 -11.75 -10.76 -12.39
N GLN A 92 -12.26 -10.11 -13.45
CA GLN A 92 -12.58 -10.73 -14.74
C GLN A 92 -11.44 -10.66 -15.74
N TRP A 93 -10.36 -9.94 -15.43
CA TRP A 93 -9.20 -9.91 -16.30
C TRP A 93 -8.52 -11.28 -16.36
N PRO A 94 -7.92 -11.63 -17.50
CA PRO A 94 -7.15 -12.86 -17.62
C PRO A 94 -6.07 -12.96 -16.55
N VAL A 95 -5.89 -14.17 -16.01
CA VAL A 95 -4.74 -14.49 -15.16
C VAL A 95 -3.50 -14.53 -16.03
N VAL A 96 -2.47 -13.75 -15.67
CA VAL A 96 -1.17 -13.72 -16.35
C VAL A 96 -0.23 -14.74 -15.74
N THR A 97 -0.26 -14.83 -14.40
CA THR A 97 0.54 -15.77 -13.61
C THR A 97 -0.11 -15.99 -12.25
N THR A 98 0.40 -16.95 -11.50
CA THR A 98 -0.03 -17.27 -10.13
C THR A 98 1.18 -17.29 -9.21
N PHE A 99 1.01 -16.80 -7.98
CA PHE A 99 2.06 -16.82 -6.97
C PHE A 99 1.76 -17.84 -5.88
N ARG A 100 2.76 -18.58 -5.44
CA ARG A 100 2.59 -19.59 -4.39
C ARG A 100 2.54 -18.93 -3.01
N ARG A 101 1.86 -19.58 -2.06
CA ARG A 101 1.91 -19.18 -0.65
C ARG A 101 3.37 -19.10 -0.16
N GLY A 102 3.70 -18.06 0.59
CA GLY A 102 5.06 -17.78 1.07
C GLY A 102 5.95 -17.07 0.06
N GLN A 103 5.55 -16.96 -1.21
CA GLN A 103 6.31 -16.22 -2.21
C GLN A 103 6.31 -14.72 -1.87
N ARG A 104 7.48 -14.09 -2.00
CA ARG A 104 7.62 -12.63 -1.91
C ARG A 104 7.14 -11.97 -3.20
N LEU A 105 6.37 -10.90 -3.06
CA LEU A 105 5.97 -10.02 -4.13
C LEU A 105 6.65 -8.66 -3.95
N GLU A 106 6.93 -8.02 -5.07
CA GLU A 106 7.43 -6.65 -5.12
C GLU A 106 6.35 -5.76 -5.74
N ALA A 107 5.81 -4.82 -4.97
CA ALA A 107 4.80 -3.89 -5.44
C ALA A 107 5.41 -2.87 -6.40
N VAL A 108 4.69 -2.56 -7.47
CA VAL A 108 4.98 -1.38 -8.29
C VAL A 108 4.56 -0.15 -7.49
N THR A 109 5.46 0.81 -7.35
CA THR A 109 5.24 2.03 -6.57
C THR A 109 5.45 3.25 -7.46
N GLY A 110 4.64 4.29 -7.26
CA GLY A 110 4.65 5.47 -8.11
C GLY A 110 5.76 6.45 -7.78
N ASN A 111 5.91 7.43 -8.67
CA ASN A 111 6.79 8.58 -8.49
C ASN A 111 6.54 9.25 -7.12
N ASN A 112 7.61 9.72 -6.49
CA ASN A 112 7.60 10.32 -5.14
C ASN A 112 7.23 9.35 -3.99
N ALA A 113 7.55 8.06 -4.13
CA ALA A 113 7.37 7.06 -3.08
C ALA A 113 5.92 6.91 -2.58
N ASN A 114 4.96 6.95 -3.51
CA ASN A 114 3.55 6.69 -3.20
C ASN A 114 3.18 5.25 -3.56
N GLN A 115 2.39 4.61 -2.69
CA GLN A 115 1.78 3.32 -3.01
C GLN A 115 0.79 3.48 -4.17
N ILE A 116 0.91 2.61 -5.18
CA ILE A 116 -0.13 2.47 -6.20
C ILE A 116 -1.08 1.37 -5.73
N VAL A 117 -2.36 1.70 -5.66
CA VAL A 117 -3.48 0.75 -5.52
C VAL A 117 -4.62 1.30 -6.37
N ILE A 118 -5.26 0.45 -7.17
CA ILE A 118 -6.48 0.80 -7.91
C ILE A 118 -7.69 0.15 -7.22
N THR A 119 -8.87 0.71 -7.46
CA THR A 119 -10.14 0.13 -6.99
C THR A 119 -10.98 -0.29 -8.20
N ASP A 120 -11.47 -1.51 -8.18
CA ASP A 120 -12.31 -2.05 -9.26
C ASP A 120 -13.77 -1.59 -9.13
N THR A 121 -14.63 -1.97 -10.07
CA THR A 121 -16.07 -1.63 -10.10
C THR A 121 -16.84 -2.12 -8.87
N GLN A 122 -16.27 -3.03 -8.07
CA GLN A 122 -16.84 -3.54 -6.82
C GLN A 122 -16.20 -2.85 -5.58
N GLY A 123 -15.40 -1.80 -5.79
CA GLY A 123 -14.68 -1.08 -4.76
C GLY A 123 -13.53 -1.88 -4.13
N LYS A 124 -13.14 -3.00 -4.75
CA LYS A 124 -12.09 -3.87 -4.20
C LYS A 124 -10.71 -3.34 -4.58
N PRO A 125 -9.76 -3.22 -3.63
CA PRO A 125 -8.43 -2.72 -3.95
C PRO A 125 -7.52 -3.78 -4.59
N TRP A 126 -6.73 -3.35 -5.56
CA TRP A 126 -5.79 -4.17 -6.33
C TRP A 126 -4.42 -3.50 -6.37
N LEU A 127 -3.39 -4.30 -6.06
CA LEU A 127 -2.00 -3.90 -5.95
C LEU A 127 -1.26 -4.37 -7.21
N PRO A 128 -0.66 -3.47 -8.00
CA PRO A 128 0.24 -3.88 -9.06
C PRO A 128 1.55 -4.43 -8.46
N VAL A 129 2.00 -5.56 -8.98
CA VAL A 129 3.25 -6.23 -8.57
C VAL A 129 4.11 -6.55 -9.80
N LEU A 130 5.42 -6.57 -9.60
CA LEU A 130 6.39 -6.97 -10.61
C LEU A 130 6.36 -8.49 -10.84
N THR A 131 6.65 -8.86 -12.08
CA THR A 131 6.80 -10.22 -12.58
C THR A 131 7.96 -10.28 -13.57
N ASP A 132 8.37 -11.50 -13.93
CA ASP A 132 9.30 -11.75 -15.03
C ASP A 132 8.78 -11.24 -16.39
N LYS A 133 7.45 -11.10 -16.55
CA LYS A 133 6.78 -10.71 -17.79
C LYS A 133 6.24 -9.27 -17.79
N GLY A 134 6.72 -8.44 -16.86
CA GLY A 134 6.21 -7.08 -16.65
C GLY A 134 5.50 -6.95 -15.32
N ASN A 135 4.27 -6.47 -15.30
CA ASN A 135 3.49 -6.27 -14.07
C ASN A 135 2.05 -6.76 -14.22
N CYS A 136 1.41 -7.07 -13.10
CA CYS A 136 0.00 -7.47 -13.04
C CYS A 136 -0.56 -7.15 -11.65
N PHE A 137 -1.88 -7.26 -11.49
CA PHE A 137 -2.58 -6.88 -10.28
C PHE A 137 -2.95 -8.10 -9.45
N VAL A 138 -2.59 -8.06 -8.17
CA VAL A 138 -3.08 -8.99 -7.14
C VAL A 138 -4.10 -8.30 -6.26
N ARG A 139 -4.97 -9.09 -5.63
CA ARG A 139 -6.00 -8.56 -4.73
C ARG A 139 -5.36 -8.07 -3.43
N ALA A 140 -5.49 -6.77 -3.13
CA ALA A 140 -4.93 -6.15 -1.94
C ALA A 140 -5.81 -6.39 -0.71
N ASN A 141 -5.76 -7.61 -0.18
CA ASN A 141 -6.49 -8.01 1.02
C ASN A 141 -5.62 -8.95 1.88
N SER A 142 -5.75 -8.85 3.20
CA SER A 142 -4.97 -9.57 4.21
C SER A 142 -5.13 -11.09 4.17
N ARG A 143 -6.17 -11.59 3.47
CA ARG A 143 -6.35 -13.02 3.17
C ARG A 143 -5.45 -13.52 2.04
N PHE A 144 -4.92 -12.63 1.22
CA PHE A 144 -4.14 -12.98 0.02
C PHE A 144 -2.69 -12.54 0.12
N ILE A 145 -2.44 -11.35 0.67
CA ILE A 145 -1.09 -10.79 0.84
C ILE A 145 -0.94 -10.14 2.22
N LYS A 146 0.28 -10.09 2.74
CA LYS A 146 0.64 -9.29 3.92
C LYS A 146 1.89 -8.45 3.64
N PRO A 147 1.99 -7.24 4.18
CA PRO A 147 3.18 -6.44 4.04
C PRO A 147 4.33 -7.04 4.85
N ILE A 148 5.54 -6.99 4.31
CA ILE A 148 6.76 -7.38 4.99
C ILE A 148 7.40 -6.12 5.57
N ARG A 149 7.89 -6.17 6.82
CA ARG A 149 8.62 -5.03 7.38
C ARG A 149 9.84 -4.72 6.50
N GLU A 150 10.06 -3.44 6.19
CA GLU A 150 11.16 -3.03 5.33
C GLU A 150 11.92 -1.83 5.91
N ASN A 151 13.20 -1.74 5.59
CA ASN A 151 14.00 -0.57 5.88
C ASN A 151 13.47 0.60 5.03
N SER A 152 13.09 1.71 5.65
CA SER A 152 12.47 2.85 4.96
C SER A 152 13.38 3.54 3.95
N THR A 153 14.71 3.33 4.03
CA THR A 153 15.70 3.91 3.12
C THR A 153 16.06 2.94 2.00
N THR A 154 16.38 1.69 2.33
CA THR A 154 16.85 0.71 1.34
C THR A 154 15.72 -0.10 0.70
N LEU A 155 14.53 -0.09 1.30
CA LEU A 155 13.35 -0.86 0.90
C LEU A 155 13.61 -2.36 0.85
N LYS A 156 14.66 -2.82 1.54
CA LYS A 156 14.92 -4.23 1.74
C LYS A 156 14.10 -4.74 2.92
N PRO A 157 13.60 -5.99 2.87
CA PRO A 157 13.01 -6.64 4.03
C PRO A 157 13.90 -6.54 5.26
N LEU A 158 13.30 -6.29 6.42
CA LEU A 158 13.92 -6.47 7.72
C LEU A 158 13.65 -7.92 8.12
N GLU A 159 14.65 -8.78 7.97
CA GLU A 159 14.63 -10.19 8.39
C GLU A 159 14.44 -10.32 9.92
#